data_AF-C7Q6D0-F1
#
_entry.id   AF-C7Q6D0-F1
#
_cell.length_a   1.000
_cell.length_b   1.000
_cell.length_c   1.000
_cell.angle_alpha   90.00
_cell.angle_beta   90.00
_cell.angle_gamma   90.00
#
_symmetry.space_group_name_H-M   'P 1'
#
loop_
_entity.id
_entity.type
_entity.pdbx_description
1 polymer ?
#
loop_
_entity_poly.entity_id
_entity_poly.type
_entity_poly.pdbx_seq_one_letter_code
_entity_poly.pdbx_strand_id
1 'polypeptide(L)'
;MNGFLKLNSATTSQDGTTSLSISFVDCTVDPANDKDVDYTPTSSATVPVRPGAQVQIVQLDNNLQTVAADWLVDHQVVSTPYFYYQDDAQHQITALQEIYHP
;
A
#
# COMPACT_ATOMS: atom_id res chain seq x y z
N MET A 1 -3.98 -13.19 -0.44
CA MET A 1 -4.42 -12.69 0.89
C MET A 1 -4.74 -11.22 0.76
N ASN A 2 -5.68 -10.74 1.58
CA ASN A 2 -6.11 -9.35 1.60
C ASN A 2 -5.81 -8.77 2.98
N GLY A 3 -5.34 -7.52 3.05
CA GLY A 3 -5.02 -6.90 4.31
C GLY A 3 -4.59 -5.44 4.17
N PHE A 4 -4.00 -4.92 5.23
CA PHE A 4 -3.49 -3.56 5.28
C PHE A 4 -1.98 -3.55 5.42
N LEU A 5 -1.33 -2.61 4.74
CA LEU A 5 0.09 -2.36 4.90
C LEU A 5 0.38 -0.87 4.94
N LYS A 6 1.51 -0.53 5.54
CA LYS A 6 2.16 0.76 5.41
C LYS A 6 3.29 0.63 4.39
N LEU A 7 3.29 1.47 3.37
CA LEU A 7 4.44 1.61 2.47
C LEU A 7 5.55 2.39 3.18
N ASN A 8 6.73 1.78 3.31
CA ASN A 8 7.92 2.44 3.86
C ASN A 8 8.78 3.03 2.73
N SER A 9 8.97 2.28 1.66
CA SER A 9 9.65 2.72 0.43
C SER A 9 9.37 1.76 -0.72
N ALA A 10 9.65 2.21 -1.95
CA ALA A 10 9.64 1.36 -3.14
C ALA A 10 10.97 1.49 -3.89
N THR A 11 11.40 0.42 -4.56
CA THR A 11 12.56 0.43 -5.44
C THR A 11 12.25 -0.38 -6.70
N THR A 12 12.88 -0.01 -7.81
CA THR A 12 12.80 -0.77 -9.06
C THR A 12 14.19 -1.32 -9.40
N SER A 13 14.29 -2.62 -9.62
CA SER A 13 15.53 -3.28 -10.03
C SER A 13 15.82 -3.08 -11.52
N GLN A 14 17.04 -3.45 -11.94
CA GLN A 14 17.50 -3.28 -13.33
C GLN A 14 16.66 -4.06 -14.36
N ASP A 15 15.97 -5.12 -13.93
CA ASP A 15 15.05 -5.92 -14.76
C ASP A 15 13.64 -5.33 -14.85
N GLY A 16 13.39 -4.17 -14.22
CA GLY A 16 12.10 -3.49 -14.21
C GLY A 16 11.14 -3.98 -13.12
N THR A 17 11.56 -4.89 -12.23
CA THR A 17 10.71 -5.35 -11.12
C THR A 17 10.65 -4.30 -10.02
N THR A 18 9.45 -3.81 -9.71
CA THR A 18 9.24 -2.97 -8.52
C THR A 18 9.06 -3.82 -7.28
N SER A 19 9.78 -3.51 -6.21
CA SER A 19 9.65 -4.14 -4.89
C SER A 19 9.30 -3.08 -3.84
N LEU A 20 8.44 -3.46 -2.90
CA LEU A 20 7.96 -2.58 -1.84
C LEU A 20 8.53 -3.04 -0.50
N SER A 21 9.18 -2.11 0.21
CA SER A 21 9.46 -2.26 1.63
C SER A 21 8.22 -1.85 2.40
N ILE A 22 7.61 -2.80 3.11
CA ILE A 22 6.30 -2.63 3.73
C ILE A 22 6.31 -3.06 5.19
N SER A 23 5.37 -2.51 5.95
CA SER A 23 4.96 -3.05 7.24
C SER A 23 3.51 -3.49 7.14
N PHE A 24 3.23 -4.76 7.36
CA PHE A 24 1.86 -5.22 7.53
C PHE A 24 1.29 -4.62 8.80
N VAL A 25 0.03 -4.19 8.75
CA VAL A 25 -0.64 -3.55 9.88
C VAL A 25 -2.00 -4.19 10.09
N ASP A 26 -2.38 -4.34 11.36
CA ASP A 26 -3.77 -4.56 11.72
C ASP A 26 -4.46 -3.20 11.78
N CYS A 27 -5.66 -3.15 11.21
CA CYS A 27 -6.52 -1.98 11.20
C CYS A 27 -7.66 -2.21 12.20
N THR A 28 -7.68 -1.44 13.28
CA THR A 28 -8.76 -1.47 14.27
C THR A 28 -9.50 -0.15 14.24
N VAL A 29 -10.81 -0.21 13.98
CA VAL A 29 -11.69 0.96 14.06
C VAL A 29 -12.19 1.09 15.48
N ASP A 30 -12.09 2.26 16.09
CA ASP A 30 -12.73 2.52 17.38
C ASP A 30 -14.26 2.54 17.17
N PRO A 31 -15.02 1.61 17.78
CA PRO A 31 -16.49 1.61 17.65
C PRO A 31 -17.17 2.84 18.26
N ALA A 32 -16.49 3.61 19.11
CA ALA A 32 -16.98 4.87 19.68
C ALA A 32 -16.70 6.10 18.78
N ASN A 33 -15.73 5.99 17.86
CA ASN A 33 -15.37 7.03 16.90
C ASN A 33 -14.87 6.37 15.61
N ASP A 34 -15.77 6.21 14.63
CA ASP A 34 -15.48 5.55 13.35
C ASP A 34 -14.43 6.28 12.48
N LYS A 35 -14.00 7.46 12.91
CA LYS A 35 -12.90 8.23 12.32
C LYS A 35 -11.54 7.95 12.94
N ASP A 36 -11.49 7.38 14.15
CA ASP A 36 -10.24 6.92 14.77
C ASP A 36 -9.95 5.49 14.31
N VAL A 37 -8.93 5.38 13.47
CA VAL A 37 -8.41 4.10 13.00
C VAL A 37 -6.99 3.94 13.49
N ASP A 38 -6.79 2.92 14.32
CA ASP A 38 -5.48 2.54 14.82
C ASP A 38 -4.84 1.51 13.87
N TYR A 39 -3.69 1.89 13.32
CA TYR A 39 -2.84 1.00 12.54
C TYR A 39 -1.70 0.47 13.38
N THR A 40 -1.78 -0.80 13.78
CA THR A 40 -0.74 -1.46 14.58
C THR A 40 0.15 -2.32 13.69
N PRO A 41 1.46 -2.03 13.56
CA PRO A 41 2.38 -2.87 12.81
C PRO A 41 2.48 -4.28 13.39
N THR A 42 2.39 -5.29 12.53
CA THR A 42 2.48 -6.71 12.92
C THR A 42 3.79 -7.33 12.48
N SER A 43 4.24 -7.04 11.26
CA SER A 43 5.49 -7.53 10.68
C SER A 43 5.95 -6.68 9.50
N SER A 44 7.18 -6.88 9.05
CA SER A 44 7.73 -6.16 7.88
C SER A 44 8.30 -7.13 6.86
N ALA A 45 8.19 -6.75 5.59
CA ALA A 45 8.66 -7.55 4.47
C ALA A 45 9.11 -6.65 3.31
N THR A 46 9.89 -7.23 2.40
CA THR A 46 10.08 -6.70 1.05
C THR A 46 9.38 -7.63 0.09
N VAL A 47 8.41 -7.12 -0.65
CA VAL A 47 7.55 -7.91 -1.54
C VAL A 47 7.61 -7.36 -2.97
N PRO A 48 7.71 -8.22 -3.99
CA PRO A 48 7.66 -7.77 -5.37
C PRO A 48 6.22 -7.41 -5.76
N VAL A 49 6.07 -6.44 -6.64
CA VAL A 49 4.81 -6.14 -7.31
C VAL A 49 4.74 -6.93 -8.60
N ARG A 50 3.65 -7.69 -8.77
CA ARG A 50 3.44 -8.48 -9.97
C ARG A 50 3.30 -7.55 -11.19
N PRO A 51 3.90 -7.89 -12.34
CA PRO A 51 3.66 -7.14 -13.58
C PRO A 51 2.16 -7.03 -13.90
N GLY A 52 1.70 -5.79 -14.14
CA GLY A 52 0.30 -5.50 -14.40
C GLY A 52 -0.59 -5.41 -13.16
N ALA A 53 -0.01 -5.42 -11.94
CA ALA A 53 -0.75 -5.15 -10.73
C ALA A 53 -1.46 -3.80 -10.79
N GLN A 54 -2.65 -3.72 -10.21
CA GLN A 54 -3.42 -2.49 -10.15
C GLN A 54 -2.96 -1.66 -8.93
N VAL A 55 -2.34 -0.50 -9.16
CA VAL A 55 -1.99 0.43 -8.06
C VAL A 55 -2.90 1.64 -8.16
N GLN A 56 -3.66 1.90 -7.10
CA GLN A 56 -4.57 3.04 -6.99
C GLN A 56 -4.09 3.95 -5.86
N ILE A 57 -3.92 5.23 -6.16
CA ILE A 57 -3.54 6.27 -5.20
C ILE A 57 -4.68 7.26 -4.99
N VAL A 58 -4.78 7.83 -3.80
CA VAL A 58 -5.82 8.82 -3.48
C VAL A 58 -5.33 10.21 -3.88
N GLN A 59 -6.12 10.91 -4.69
CA GLN A 59 -5.90 12.31 -5.03
C GLN A 59 -6.47 13.25 -3.97
N LEU A 60 -6.07 14.52 -4.02
CA LEU A 60 -6.49 15.57 -3.08
C LEU A 60 -8.01 15.78 -2.99
N ASP A 61 -8.75 15.37 -4.01
CA ASP A 61 -10.21 15.44 -4.10
C ASP A 61 -10.90 14.11 -3.69
N ASN A 62 -10.15 13.20 -3.07
CA ASN A 62 -10.54 11.83 -2.70
C ASN A 62 -10.87 10.91 -3.88
N ASN A 63 -10.52 11.28 -5.12
CA ASN A 63 -10.64 10.36 -6.25
C ASN A 63 -9.47 9.38 -6.28
N LEU A 64 -9.73 8.17 -6.78
CA LEU A 64 -8.70 7.16 -7.01
C LEU A 64 -8.11 7.30 -8.42
N GLN A 65 -6.78 7.39 -8.51
CA GLN A 65 -6.05 7.33 -9.77
C GLN A 65 -5.28 6.02 -9.87
N THR A 66 -5.41 5.32 -11.00
CA THR A 66 -4.55 4.18 -11.31
C THR A 66 -3.19 4.65 -11.82
N VAL A 67 -2.12 4.14 -11.24
CA VAL A 67 -0.72 4.41 -11.60
C VAL A 67 0.03 3.11 -11.83
N ALA A 68 1.20 3.20 -12.47
CA ALA A 68 2.13 2.08 -12.54
C ALA A 68 2.82 1.84 -11.19
N ALA A 69 3.34 0.64 -10.96
CA ALA A 69 3.97 0.30 -9.69
C ALA A 69 5.24 1.10 -9.41
N ASP A 70 6.04 1.38 -10.45
CA ASP A 70 7.27 2.17 -10.37
C ASP A 70 7.02 3.63 -9.96
N TRP A 71 5.81 4.14 -10.18
CA TRP A 71 5.38 5.45 -9.68
C TRP A 71 5.53 5.58 -8.16
N LEU A 72 5.37 4.48 -7.40
CA LEU A 72 5.52 4.47 -5.95
C LEU A 72 6.96 4.78 -5.48
N VAL A 73 7.97 4.71 -6.36
CA VAL A 73 9.36 5.06 -6.03
C VAL A 73 9.48 6.55 -5.69
N ASP A 74 8.75 7.40 -6.41
CA ASP A 74 8.77 8.85 -6.22
C ASP A 74 7.59 9.36 -5.39
N HIS A 75 6.70 8.46 -4.92
CA HIS A 75 5.55 8.82 -4.11
C HIS A 75 6.00 9.32 -2.73
N GLN A 76 5.97 10.63 -2.53
CA GLN A 76 6.19 11.21 -1.22
C GLN A 76 4.95 11.03 -0.39
N VAL A 77 5.09 10.20 0.65
CA VAL A 77 3.96 9.87 1.49
C VAL A 77 3.71 10.97 2.52
N VAL A 78 3.07 12.04 2.08
CA VAL A 78 2.68 13.14 2.95
C VAL A 78 1.47 12.68 3.76
N SER A 79 1.76 12.15 4.95
CA SER A 79 0.85 11.62 5.99
C SER A 79 -0.17 10.58 5.50
N THR A 80 0.01 9.34 5.98
CA THR A 80 -0.79 8.10 5.83
C THR A 80 -0.46 7.18 4.63
N PRO A 81 0.71 6.48 4.63
CA PRO A 81 1.08 5.50 3.58
C PRO A 81 0.32 4.18 3.67
N TYR A 82 -0.93 4.20 4.12
CA TYR A 82 -1.67 2.96 4.34
C TYR A 82 -2.36 2.54 3.05
N PHE A 83 -2.19 1.27 2.71
CA PHE A 83 -2.80 0.66 1.55
C PHE A 83 -3.59 -0.56 1.97
N TYR A 84 -4.74 -0.76 1.34
CA TYR A 84 -5.29 -2.08 1.17
C TYR A 84 -4.48 -2.80 0.09
N TYR A 85 -4.13 -4.07 0.33
CA TYR A 85 -3.38 -4.87 -0.64
C TYR A 85 -4.03 -6.22 -0.91
N GLN A 86 -3.73 -6.77 -2.07
CA GLN A 86 -3.97 -8.17 -2.42
C GLN A 86 -2.67 -8.81 -2.90
N ASP A 87 -2.35 -10.00 -2.42
CA ASP A 87 -1.24 -10.82 -2.93
C ASP A 87 -1.71 -12.16 -3.52
N ASP A 88 -0.87 -12.73 -4.40
CA ASP A 88 -1.07 -14.06 -4.96
C ASP A 88 -0.41 -15.17 -4.12
N ALA A 89 -0.51 -16.42 -4.59
CA ALA A 89 0.06 -17.57 -3.90
C ALA A 89 1.61 -17.57 -3.86
N GLN A 90 2.25 -16.66 -4.59
CA GLN A 90 3.71 -16.45 -4.59
C GLN A 90 4.09 -15.22 -3.74
N HIS A 91 3.15 -14.63 -3.00
CA HIS A 91 3.33 -13.41 -2.21
C HIS A 91 3.77 -12.20 -3.05
N GLN A 92 3.35 -12.14 -4.31
CA GLN A 92 3.50 -10.96 -5.14
C GLN A 92 2.27 -10.08 -5.00
N ILE A 93 2.48 -8.77 -4.82
CA ILE A 93 1.38 -7.81 -4.76
C ILE A 93 0.71 -7.73 -6.13
N THR A 94 -0.60 -7.95 -6.16
CA THR A 94 -1.43 -7.95 -7.37
C THR A 94 -2.37 -6.75 -7.46
N ALA A 95 -2.70 -6.15 -6.32
CA ALA A 95 -3.43 -4.89 -6.24
C ALA A 95 -3.04 -4.11 -4.99
N LEU A 96 -3.03 -2.78 -5.11
CA LEU A 96 -2.86 -1.81 -4.04
C LEU A 96 -3.87 -0.69 -4.21
N GLN A 97 -4.49 -0.28 -3.11
CA GLN A 97 -5.32 0.91 -3.06
C GLN A 97 -4.94 1.72 -1.82
N GLU A 98 -4.47 2.94 -2.04
CA GLU A 98 -4.16 3.88 -0.97
C GLU A 98 -5.43 4.24 -0.20
N ILE A 99 -5.26 4.44 1.11
CA ILE A 99 -6.33 4.78 2.03
C ILE A 99 -6.07 6.19 2.52
N TYR A 100 -7.07 7.04 2.35
CA TYR A 100 -7.06 8.38 2.92
C TYR A 100 -7.76 8.36 4.28
N HIS A 101 -6.99 8.71 5.33
CA HIS A 101 -7.53 8.99 6.66
C HIS A 101 -7.27 10.47 6.98
N PRO A 102 -8.32 11.32 6.99
CA PRO A 102 -8.20 12.76 7.29
C PRO A 102 -7.86 13.06 8.75
#